data_AF-A0A7C9DMQ9-F1
#
_entry.id   AF-A0A7C9DMQ9-F1
#
_cell.length_a   1.000
_cell.length_b   1.000
_cell.length_c   1.000
_cell.angle_alpha   90.00
_cell.angle_beta   90.00
_cell.angle_gamma   90.00
#
_symmetry.space_group_name_H-M   'P 1'
#
loop_
_entity.id
_entity.type
_entity.pdbx_description
1 polymer ?
#
loop_
_entity_poly.entity_id
_entity_poly.type
_entity_poly.pdbx_seq_one_letter_code
_entity_poly.pdbx_strand_id
1 'polypeptide(L)'
;MKYHTTSWETTAQNKHPPKTQKENGVYLNKAQNFQTLKLIPLWLLENLREYAESEETEKSKVGKMFLRRFARPLMAKVKETTGIVGLDVVPNAREVLISLYSKTLKEIQAVPEDEGYRKAVESFTRHRLKVCQEEEDWETIEKRLGCGQVEELIEEARDELKLISHMIEWKPWGVPEDYECEVIENDAPVPKHVPIHRPGPLPEEFYKTMEAIGSKEGPSITAGDSKSKE
;
A
#
# COMPACT_ATOMS: atom_id res chain seq x y z
N MET A 1 45.83 3.12 36.66
CA MET A 1 44.73 2.50 35.88
C MET A 1 45.32 1.93 34.62
N LYS A 2 45.35 0.59 34.50
CA LYS A 2 46.02 -0.13 33.41
C LYS A 2 44.94 -0.53 32.39
N TYR A 3 45.14 -0.12 31.14
CA TYR A 3 44.29 -0.54 30.02
C TYR A 3 44.53 -2.03 29.74
N HIS A 4 43.46 -2.82 29.78
CA HIS A 4 43.45 -4.18 29.24
C HIS A 4 42.87 -4.13 27.84
N THR A 5 43.76 -4.20 26.84
CA THR A 5 43.43 -4.51 25.45
C THR A 5 43.63 -6.01 25.25
N THR A 6 42.54 -6.76 25.07
CA THR A 6 42.62 -8.17 24.70
C THR A 6 42.17 -8.32 23.25
N SER A 7 43.18 -8.40 22.40
CA SER A 7 43.18 -8.95 21.05
C SER A 7 42.52 -10.33 21.02
N TRP A 8 41.58 -10.56 20.10
CA TRP A 8 41.21 -11.89 19.66
C TRP A 8 41.35 -11.95 18.14
N GLU A 9 42.40 -12.64 17.69
CA GLU A 9 42.56 -13.07 16.31
C GLU A 9 42.54 -14.60 16.27
N THR A 10 41.69 -15.10 15.37
CA THR A 10 41.86 -16.31 14.56
C THR A 10 41.74 -17.70 15.23
N THR A 11 40.70 -18.45 14.82
CA THR A 11 40.88 -19.69 14.03
C THR A 11 39.57 -20.08 13.33
N ALA A 12 39.72 -20.38 12.04
CA ALA A 12 38.70 -20.64 11.05
C ALA A 12 37.96 -21.97 11.23
N GLN A 13 36.69 -22.00 10.82
CA GLN A 13 36.13 -23.19 10.16
C GLN A 13 35.20 -22.79 9.02
N ASN A 14 35.74 -23.03 7.83
CA ASN A 14 35.22 -22.80 6.50
C ASN A 14 34.17 -23.89 6.18
N LYS A 15 32.92 -23.53 5.93
CA LYS A 15 31.92 -24.42 5.30
C LYS A 15 31.39 -23.77 4.04
N HIS A 16 32.04 -24.11 2.93
CA HIS A 16 31.55 -23.87 1.58
C HIS A 16 30.44 -24.87 1.22
N PRO A 17 29.50 -24.50 0.33
CA PRO A 17 28.41 -25.35 -0.13
C PRO A 17 28.89 -26.38 -1.17
N PRO A 18 28.32 -27.60 -1.24
CA PRO A 18 28.70 -28.54 -2.28
C PRO A 18 28.05 -28.20 -3.63
N LYS A 19 28.87 -28.12 -4.68
CA LYS A 19 28.47 -28.05 -6.09
C LYS A 19 28.67 -29.41 -6.80
N THR A 20 27.62 -29.82 -7.52
CA THR A 20 27.55 -30.53 -8.82
C THR A 20 28.03 -31.98 -8.98
N GLN A 21 27.12 -32.85 -9.46
CA GLN A 21 27.22 -33.74 -10.66
C GLN A 21 25.78 -33.87 -11.21
N LYS A 22 25.38 -33.54 -12.45
CA LYS A 22 25.74 -33.98 -13.81
C LYS A 22 25.69 -35.50 -14.01
N GLU A 23 24.49 -36.01 -14.30
CA GLU A 23 24.33 -37.26 -15.06
C GLU A 23 23.59 -36.99 -16.38
N ASN A 24 24.06 -37.72 -17.39
CA ASN A 24 23.79 -37.56 -18.80
C ASN A 24 22.46 -38.21 -19.20
N GLY A 25 21.88 -37.68 -20.29
CA GLY A 25 20.53 -38.01 -20.72
C GLY A 25 20.33 -39.33 -21.44
N VAL A 26 19.06 -39.58 -21.77
CA VAL A 26 18.62 -40.48 -22.82
C VAL A 26 17.40 -39.84 -23.48
N TYR A 27 17.59 -39.35 -24.71
CA TYR A 27 16.50 -39.06 -25.64
C TYR A 27 16.18 -40.32 -26.45
N LEU A 28 14.88 -40.48 -26.74
CA LEU A 28 14.28 -41.19 -27.88
C LEU A 28 14.39 -42.72 -27.92
N ASN A 29 13.24 -43.39 -27.80
CA ASN A 29 12.84 -44.42 -28.76
C ASN A 29 11.31 -44.53 -28.92
N LYS A 30 10.89 -44.14 -30.13
CA LYS A 30 9.95 -44.82 -31.05
C LYS A 30 8.48 -45.06 -30.63
N ALA A 31 7.65 -44.38 -31.43
CA ALA A 31 6.37 -44.84 -31.95
C ALA A 31 6.18 -46.37 -31.96
N GLN A 32 5.05 -46.82 -31.40
CA GLN A 32 4.18 -47.89 -31.91
C GLN A 32 3.07 -48.15 -30.87
N ASN A 33 1.86 -47.61 -31.09
CA ASN A 33 0.65 -48.43 -31.06
C ASN A 33 -0.55 -47.67 -31.65
N PHE A 34 -0.73 -47.84 -32.96
CA PHE A 34 -2.05 -47.73 -33.59
C PHE A 34 -2.83 -48.97 -33.16
N GLN A 35 -3.85 -48.79 -32.31
CA GLN A 35 -5.12 -49.54 -32.29
C GLN A 35 -5.79 -49.32 -30.94
N THR A 36 -6.73 -48.37 -30.88
CA THR A 36 -8.01 -48.47 -30.16
C THR A 36 -8.81 -47.18 -30.38
N LEU A 37 -9.24 -46.95 -31.62
CA LEU A 37 -10.33 -46.02 -31.93
C LEU A 37 -11.40 -46.79 -32.71
N LYS A 38 -12.17 -47.59 -31.98
CA LYS A 38 -13.47 -48.09 -32.40
C LYS A 38 -14.34 -48.21 -31.16
N LEU A 39 -15.27 -47.27 -31.01
CA LEU A 39 -16.57 -47.36 -30.31
C LEU A 39 -17.01 -45.95 -29.88
N ILE A 40 -17.35 -45.11 -30.86
CA ILE A 40 -18.34 -44.05 -30.65
C ILE A 40 -19.70 -44.70 -31.00
N PRO A 41 -20.66 -44.76 -30.09
CA PRO A 41 -21.97 -45.37 -30.35
C PRO A 41 -22.76 -44.57 -31.39
N LEU A 42 -23.37 -45.29 -32.34
CA LEU A 42 -24.11 -44.79 -33.51
C LEU A 42 -25.36 -43.94 -33.21
N TRP A 43 -25.67 -43.66 -31.95
CA TRP A 43 -26.77 -42.76 -31.57
C TRP A 43 -26.37 -41.27 -31.63
N LEU A 44 -25.08 -40.95 -31.79
CA LEU A 44 -24.58 -39.56 -31.90
C LEU A 44 -24.36 -39.09 -33.35
N LEU A 45 -24.93 -39.79 -34.33
CA LEU A 45 -24.85 -39.41 -35.76
C LEU A 45 -26.21 -39.16 -36.42
N GLU A 46 -27.32 -39.33 -35.69
CA GLU A 46 -28.66 -38.94 -36.16
C GLU A 46 -29.04 -37.51 -35.73
N ASN A 47 -28.31 -36.90 -34.79
CA ASN A 47 -28.67 -35.60 -34.19
C ASN A 47 -27.84 -34.40 -34.71
N LEU A 48 -27.19 -34.57 -35.87
CA LEU A 48 -26.36 -33.54 -36.53
C LEU A 48 -26.75 -33.36 -38.01
N ARG A 49 -28.06 -33.43 -38.30
CA ARG A 49 -28.64 -33.01 -39.59
C ARG A 49 -29.76 -31.96 -39.45
N GLU A 50 -29.90 -31.36 -38.27
CA GLU A 50 -31.00 -30.43 -37.97
C GLU A 50 -30.51 -29.14 -37.28
N TYR A 51 -29.33 -28.64 -37.67
CA TYR A 51 -28.80 -27.37 -37.14
C TYR A 51 -27.93 -26.58 -38.14
N ALA A 52 -28.17 -26.74 -39.45
CA ALA A 52 -27.39 -26.08 -40.49
C ALA A 52 -28.25 -25.44 -41.60
N GLU A 53 -29.49 -25.02 -41.30
CA GLU A 53 -30.39 -24.46 -42.32
C GLU A 53 -31.31 -23.34 -41.77
N SER A 54 -30.77 -22.38 -41.02
CA SER A 54 -31.52 -21.17 -40.66
C SER A 54 -30.67 -19.92 -40.39
N GLU A 55 -29.70 -19.57 -41.24
CA GLU A 55 -29.14 -18.19 -41.25
C GLU A 55 -28.67 -17.79 -42.66
N GLU A 56 -29.57 -17.76 -43.63
CA GLU A 56 -29.25 -17.19 -44.94
C GLU A 56 -30.36 -16.34 -45.55
N THR A 57 -30.89 -15.37 -44.81
CA THR A 57 -31.51 -14.15 -45.39
C THR A 57 -31.36 -12.94 -44.47
N GLU A 58 -30.13 -12.52 -44.13
CA GLU A 58 -29.89 -11.15 -43.66
C GLU A 58 -28.49 -10.58 -44.01
N LYS A 59 -27.86 -11.12 -45.07
CA LYS A 59 -26.64 -10.57 -45.67
C LYS A 59 -26.96 -9.38 -46.59
N SER A 60 -27.50 -8.27 -46.09
CA SER A 60 -27.53 -6.98 -46.83
C SER A 60 -28.08 -5.82 -45.98
N LYS A 61 -27.38 -5.42 -44.89
CA LYS A 61 -27.47 -4.05 -44.32
C LYS A 61 -26.51 -3.74 -43.15
N VAL A 62 -25.77 -4.71 -42.63
CA VAL A 62 -24.81 -4.50 -41.51
C VAL A 62 -23.36 -4.39 -42.01
N GLY A 63 -23.17 -3.83 -43.20
CA GLY A 63 -21.85 -3.62 -43.81
C GLY A 63 -21.53 -2.14 -43.89
N LYS A 64 -21.30 -1.47 -42.76
CA LYS A 64 -20.66 -0.13 -42.60
C LYS A 64 -20.86 0.41 -41.17
N MET A 65 -20.37 -0.28 -40.15
CA MET A 65 -20.21 0.37 -38.83
C MET A 65 -19.09 -0.20 -37.96
N PHE A 66 -18.28 -1.10 -38.50
CA PHE A 66 -17.07 -1.61 -37.84
C PHE A 66 -15.84 -0.99 -38.50
N LEU A 67 -15.39 0.15 -37.96
CA LEU A 67 -14.01 0.69 -37.97
C LEU A 67 -14.06 2.22 -37.89
N ARG A 68 -14.24 2.76 -36.68
CA ARG A 68 -13.76 4.11 -36.31
C ARG A 68 -13.95 4.39 -34.82
N ARG A 69 -13.53 3.45 -33.97
CA ARG A 69 -13.03 3.81 -32.63
C ARG A 69 -11.52 3.81 -32.75
N PHE A 70 -10.97 4.88 -33.34
CA PHE A 70 -9.57 5.20 -33.15
C PHE A 70 -9.34 5.20 -31.64
N ALA A 71 -8.52 4.25 -31.18
CA ALA A 71 -7.99 4.23 -29.85
C ALA A 71 -7.46 5.63 -29.55
N ARG A 72 -8.14 6.35 -28.65
CA ARG A 72 -7.47 7.45 -27.97
C ARG A 72 -6.29 6.79 -27.26
N PRO A 73 -5.05 7.21 -27.50
CA PRO A 73 -3.98 6.78 -26.63
C PRO A 73 -4.40 7.27 -25.24
N LEU A 74 -4.65 6.33 -24.31
CA LEU A 74 -4.66 6.66 -22.89
C LEU A 74 -3.23 7.09 -22.60
N MET A 75 -2.94 8.38 -22.81
CA MET A 75 -1.72 8.98 -22.32
C MET A 75 -1.87 9.00 -20.81
N ALA A 76 -1.44 7.91 -20.17
CA ALA A 76 -1.25 7.89 -18.72
C ALA A 76 -0.28 9.05 -18.42
N LYS A 77 -0.68 9.93 -17.51
CA LYS A 77 0.13 11.08 -17.09
C LYS A 77 1.32 10.54 -16.30
N VAL A 78 2.48 10.46 -16.96
CA VAL A 78 3.72 9.98 -16.36
C VAL A 78 4.42 11.16 -15.70
N LYS A 79 4.87 10.98 -14.46
CA LYS A 79 5.69 11.95 -13.73
C LYS A 79 7.11 11.95 -14.29
N GLU A 80 7.66 13.11 -14.64
CA GLU A 80 9.01 13.20 -15.25
C GLU A 80 10.13 13.24 -14.22
N THR A 81 9.92 13.95 -13.11
CA THR A 81 10.88 14.09 -12.00
C THR A 81 10.13 14.40 -10.70
N THR A 82 10.69 13.98 -9.58
CA THR A 82 10.23 14.34 -8.22
C THR A 82 10.74 15.72 -7.79
N GLY A 83 11.77 16.25 -8.44
CA GLY A 83 12.46 17.48 -8.03
C GLY A 83 13.35 17.31 -6.79
N ILE A 84 13.48 16.10 -6.25
CA ILE A 84 14.34 15.76 -5.11
C ILE A 84 15.50 14.90 -5.61
N VAL A 85 16.72 15.28 -5.28
CA VAL A 85 17.92 14.53 -5.68
C VAL A 85 17.96 13.19 -4.95
N GLY A 86 18.15 12.10 -5.69
CA GLY A 86 18.23 10.74 -5.13
C GLY A 86 16.89 10.04 -4.92
N LEU A 87 15.76 10.71 -5.22
CA LEU A 87 14.43 10.13 -5.18
C LEU A 87 13.89 9.94 -6.60
N ASP A 88 14.09 8.75 -7.15
CA ASP A 88 13.67 8.42 -8.51
C ASP A 88 12.14 8.23 -8.62
N VAL A 89 11.57 8.61 -9.76
CA VAL A 89 10.14 8.44 -10.05
C VAL A 89 9.77 6.97 -10.15
N VAL A 90 8.67 6.58 -9.50
CA VAL A 90 8.14 5.20 -9.55
C VAL A 90 6.85 5.17 -10.37
N PRO A 91 6.86 4.63 -11.62
CA PRO A 91 5.68 4.66 -12.49
C PRO A 91 4.50 3.82 -11.98
N ASN A 92 4.76 2.77 -11.20
CA ASN A 92 3.76 1.90 -10.58
C ASN A 92 3.61 2.16 -9.07
N ALA A 93 3.73 3.42 -8.64
CA ALA A 93 3.75 3.81 -7.22
C ALA A 93 2.56 3.26 -6.41
N ARG A 94 1.35 3.33 -6.97
CA ARG A 94 0.12 2.85 -6.32
C ARG A 94 0.19 1.38 -5.91
N GLU A 95 0.58 0.50 -6.83
CA GLU A 95 0.67 -0.94 -6.57
C GLU A 95 1.75 -1.24 -5.52
N VAL A 96 2.88 -0.54 -5.61
CA VAL A 96 3.98 -0.66 -4.65
C VAL A 96 3.49 -0.25 -3.26
N LEU A 97 2.82 0.90 -3.12
CA LEU A 97 2.25 1.37 -1.85
C LEU A 97 1.25 0.38 -1.26
N ILE A 98 0.30 -0.13 -2.06
CA ILE A 98 -0.66 -1.14 -1.61
C ILE A 98 0.07 -2.38 -1.07
N SER A 99 1.10 -2.84 -1.78
CA SER A 99 1.88 -4.01 -1.38
C SER A 99 2.66 -3.77 -0.08
N LEU A 100 3.22 -2.57 0.10
CA LEU A 100 3.98 -2.19 1.29
C LEU A 100 3.05 -2.05 2.49
N TYR A 101 1.96 -1.29 2.39
CA TYR A 101 1.01 -1.13 3.48
C TYR A 101 0.35 -2.46 3.90
N SER A 102 0.06 -3.34 2.93
CA SER A 102 -0.46 -4.68 3.25
C SER A 102 0.57 -5.53 4.01
N LYS A 103 1.86 -5.39 3.68
CA LYS A 103 2.94 -6.02 4.45
C LYS A 103 3.07 -5.39 5.84
N THR A 104 3.02 -4.06 5.96
CA THR A 104 3.09 -3.34 7.24
C THR A 104 1.97 -3.80 8.18
N LEU A 105 0.73 -3.88 7.69
CA LEU A 105 -0.41 -4.38 8.47
C LEU A 105 -0.32 -5.86 8.87
N LYS A 106 0.50 -6.65 8.16
CA LYS A 106 0.76 -8.05 8.50
C LYS A 106 1.84 -8.16 9.58
N GLU A 107 2.97 -7.48 9.39
CA GLU A 107 4.10 -7.53 10.32
C GLU A 107 3.79 -6.88 11.67
N ILE A 108 3.00 -5.80 11.69
CA ILE A 108 2.63 -5.09 12.93
C ILE A 108 1.83 -5.96 13.91
N GLN A 109 1.20 -7.05 13.43
CA GLN A 109 0.45 -7.98 14.30
C GLN A 109 1.33 -8.67 15.34
N ALA A 110 2.65 -8.71 15.13
CA ALA A 110 3.61 -9.24 16.11
C ALA A 110 3.80 -8.33 17.33
N VAL A 111 3.46 -7.04 17.24
CA VAL A 111 3.54 -6.07 18.34
C VAL A 111 2.26 -6.18 19.20
N PRO A 112 2.31 -6.05 20.54
CA PRO A 112 1.11 -6.12 21.39
C PRO A 112 0.05 -5.05 21.04
N GLU A 113 -1.24 -5.38 21.18
CA GLU A 113 -2.37 -4.51 20.79
C GLU A 113 -2.52 -3.23 21.64
N ASP A 114 -2.10 -3.27 22.89
CA ASP A 114 -2.30 -2.14 23.78
C ASP A 114 -1.27 -1.01 23.58
N GLU A 115 -0.18 -1.30 22.88
CA GLU A 115 0.90 -0.35 22.63
C GLU A 115 0.44 0.80 21.73
N GLY A 116 0.78 2.03 22.14
CA GLY A 116 0.45 3.24 21.38
C GLY A 116 1.05 3.23 19.97
N TYR A 117 2.23 2.62 19.81
CA TYR A 117 2.89 2.45 18.52
C TYR A 117 2.03 1.64 17.53
N ARG A 118 1.51 0.48 17.95
CA ARG A 118 0.66 -0.36 17.09
C ARG A 118 -0.62 0.37 16.69
N LYS A 119 -1.28 1.04 17.63
CA LYS A 119 -2.50 1.85 17.37
C LYS A 119 -2.24 2.94 16.34
N ALA A 120 -1.11 3.66 16.45
CA ALA A 120 -0.73 4.70 15.51
C ALA A 120 -0.45 4.14 14.10
N VAL A 121 0.40 3.11 14.01
CA VAL A 121 0.78 2.47 12.73
C VAL A 121 -0.43 1.91 12.01
N GLU A 122 -1.31 1.20 12.70
CA GLU A 122 -2.53 0.68 12.10
C GLU A 122 -3.46 1.81 11.60
N SER A 123 -3.61 2.89 12.37
CA SER A 123 -4.48 4.00 12.04
C SER A 123 -4.07 4.68 10.73
N PHE A 124 -2.83 5.18 10.64
CA PHE A 124 -2.39 5.89 9.44
C PHE A 124 -2.20 4.93 8.26
N THR A 125 -1.74 3.70 8.48
CA THR A 125 -1.53 2.73 7.40
C THR A 125 -2.84 2.32 6.76
N ARG A 126 -3.90 2.07 7.56
CA ARG A 126 -5.25 1.77 7.03
C ARG A 126 -5.82 2.95 6.25
N HIS A 127 -5.63 4.17 6.75
CA HIS A 127 -6.08 5.38 6.06
C HIS A 127 -5.36 5.54 4.70
N ARG A 128 -4.03 5.46 4.69
CA ARG A 128 -3.21 5.57 3.48
C ARG A 128 -3.53 4.46 2.47
N LEU A 129 -3.70 3.21 2.94
CA LEU A 129 -4.08 2.07 2.11
C LEU A 129 -5.46 2.28 1.47
N LYS A 130 -6.45 2.75 2.24
CA LYS A 130 -7.80 3.03 1.75
C LYS A 130 -7.77 4.04 0.60
N VAL A 131 -7.04 5.14 0.75
CA VAL A 131 -6.90 6.15 -0.30
C VAL A 131 -6.21 5.56 -1.55
N CYS A 132 -5.15 4.77 -1.39
CA CYS A 132 -4.48 4.12 -2.52
C CYS A 132 -5.36 3.10 -3.25
N GLN A 133 -6.35 2.50 -2.57
CA GLN A 133 -7.30 1.58 -3.18
C GLN A 133 -8.40 2.32 -3.95
N GLU A 134 -8.92 3.42 -3.39
CA GLU A 134 -10.00 4.21 -3.96
C GLU A 134 -9.55 5.03 -5.18
N GLU A 135 -8.35 5.60 -5.14
CA GLU A 135 -7.82 6.45 -6.21
C GLU A 135 -6.87 5.67 -7.13
N GLU A 136 -6.94 5.92 -8.44
CA GLU A 136 -6.05 5.30 -9.43
C GLU A 136 -4.85 6.21 -9.79
N ASP A 137 -5.07 7.52 -9.78
CA ASP A 137 -4.09 8.52 -10.21
C ASP A 137 -3.25 9.04 -9.04
N TRP A 138 -1.94 9.18 -9.26
CA TRP A 138 -0.97 9.54 -8.23
C TRP A 138 -1.16 10.98 -7.73
N GLU A 139 -1.54 11.92 -8.59
CA GLU A 139 -1.77 13.33 -8.22
C GLU A 139 -2.98 13.46 -7.28
N THR A 140 -4.01 12.65 -7.52
CA THR A 140 -5.19 12.60 -6.66
C THR A 140 -4.87 11.96 -5.31
N ILE A 141 -4.02 10.93 -5.28
CA ILE A 141 -3.51 10.33 -4.04
C ILE A 141 -2.72 11.35 -3.23
N GLU A 142 -1.77 12.06 -3.84
CA GLU A 142 -0.94 13.09 -3.17
C GLU A 142 -1.82 14.19 -2.57
N LYS A 143 -2.78 14.70 -3.35
CA LYS A 143 -3.70 15.75 -2.90
C LYS A 143 -4.55 15.29 -1.71
N ARG A 144 -5.08 14.07 -1.77
CA ARG A 144 -6.00 13.55 -0.74
C ARG A 144 -5.29 13.16 0.55
N LEU A 145 -4.06 12.65 0.47
CA LEU A 145 -3.25 12.33 1.63
C LEU A 145 -2.56 13.56 2.23
N GLY A 146 -2.18 14.54 1.42
CA GLY A 146 -1.52 15.76 1.87
C GLY A 146 -0.19 15.52 2.60
N CYS A 147 0.51 14.44 2.26
CA CYS A 147 1.71 13.96 2.95
C CYS A 147 2.92 13.88 1.99
N GLY A 148 3.12 14.92 1.17
CA GLY A 148 4.21 14.95 0.18
C GLY A 148 3.92 14.11 -1.06
N GLN A 149 4.98 13.70 -1.75
CA GLN A 149 4.91 12.94 -3.00
C GLN A 149 4.73 11.43 -2.76
N VAL A 150 4.17 10.70 -3.74
CA VAL A 150 4.01 9.24 -3.62
C VAL A 150 5.33 8.49 -3.45
N GLU A 151 6.43 9.00 -4.00
CA GLU A 151 7.76 8.42 -3.83
C GLU A 151 8.26 8.55 -2.39
N GLU A 152 8.02 9.69 -1.73
CA GLU A 152 8.36 9.89 -0.31
C GLU A 152 7.54 8.93 0.57
N LEU A 153 6.25 8.75 0.25
CA LEU A 153 5.40 7.78 0.93
C LEU A 153 5.90 6.33 0.79
N ILE A 154 6.52 5.98 -0.34
CA ILE A 154 7.13 4.66 -0.54
C ILE A 154 8.35 4.50 0.37
N GLU A 155 9.19 5.52 0.49
CA GLU A 155 10.34 5.50 1.41
C GLU A 155 9.89 5.41 2.87
N GLU A 156 8.93 6.24 3.29
CA GLU A 156 8.32 6.17 4.62
C GLU A 156 7.77 4.76 4.92
N ALA A 157 7.03 4.15 3.99
CA ALA A 157 6.47 2.82 4.19
C ALA A 157 7.55 1.73 4.28
N ARG A 158 8.68 1.89 3.57
CA ARG A 158 9.83 0.97 3.67
C ARG A 158 10.56 1.14 4.98
N ASP A 159 10.74 2.37 5.44
CA ASP A 159 11.41 2.65 6.70
C ASP A 159 10.56 2.21 7.88
N GLU A 160 9.23 2.35 7.81
CA GLU A 160 8.30 1.79 8.80
C GLU A 160 8.42 0.27 8.88
N LEU A 161 8.54 -0.44 7.75
CA LEU A 161 8.77 -1.90 7.76
C LEU A 161 10.09 -2.29 8.41
N LYS A 162 11.17 -1.53 8.16
CA LYS A 162 12.45 -1.76 8.84
C LYS A 162 12.34 -1.49 10.34
N LEU A 163 11.64 -0.41 10.72
CA LEU A 163 11.40 -0.06 12.11
C LEU A 163 10.63 -1.17 12.82
N ILE A 164 9.56 -1.69 12.22
CA ILE A 164 8.79 -2.83 12.78
C ILE A 164 9.72 -4.02 13.04
N SER A 165 10.63 -4.35 12.11
CA SER A 165 11.60 -5.43 12.33
C SER A 165 12.46 -5.19 13.57
N HIS A 166 12.93 -3.97 13.79
CA HIS A 166 13.70 -3.62 14.99
C HIS A 166 12.85 -3.61 16.25
N MET A 167 11.61 -3.13 16.18
CA MET A 167 10.68 -3.12 17.31
C MET A 167 10.37 -4.55 17.81
N ILE A 168 10.21 -5.50 16.88
CA ILE A 168 9.99 -6.92 17.20
C ILE A 168 11.22 -7.55 17.87
N GLU A 169 12.43 -7.16 17.44
CA GLU A 169 13.68 -7.66 18.01
C GLU A 169 13.96 -7.08 19.40
N TRP A 170 13.87 -5.77 19.54
CA TRP A 170 14.26 -5.05 20.76
C TRP A 170 13.20 -5.07 21.85
N LYS A 171 11.94 -5.26 21.46
CA LYS A 171 10.81 -5.40 22.38
C LYS A 171 10.70 -4.29 23.43
N PRO A 172 10.71 -3.00 23.05
CA PRO A 172 10.72 -1.89 24.00
C PRO A 172 9.35 -1.63 24.65
N TRP A 173 8.44 -2.61 24.64
CA TRP A 173 7.08 -2.47 25.13
C TRP A 173 6.97 -2.77 26.63
N GLY A 174 5.91 -2.26 27.24
CA GLY A 174 5.70 -2.31 28.68
C GLY A 174 6.47 -1.21 29.43
N VAL A 175 5.89 -0.80 30.55
CA VAL A 175 6.48 0.20 31.44
C VAL A 175 6.74 -0.46 32.80
N PRO A 176 7.98 -0.47 33.31
CA PRO A 176 8.29 -0.96 34.65
C PRO A 176 7.49 -0.23 35.73
N GLU A 177 7.16 -0.90 36.84
CA GLU A 177 6.39 -0.31 37.94
C GLU A 177 7.14 0.85 38.64
N ASP A 178 8.47 0.81 38.62
CA ASP A 178 9.38 1.80 39.18
C ASP A 178 9.81 2.88 38.17
N TYR A 179 9.17 2.94 36.99
CA TYR A 179 9.48 3.94 35.98
C TYR A 179 8.95 5.33 36.36
N GLU A 180 9.87 6.26 36.56
CA GLU A 180 9.56 7.68 36.80
C GLU A 180 9.88 8.50 35.54
N CYS A 181 8.86 9.18 34.99
CA CYS A 181 9.00 10.09 33.86
C CYS A 181 8.82 11.53 34.33
N GLU A 182 9.92 12.26 34.50
CA GLU A 182 9.89 13.67 34.88
C GLU A 182 9.53 14.52 33.66
N VAL A 183 8.30 15.05 33.64
CA VAL A 183 7.87 16.03 32.63
C VAL A 183 8.32 17.42 33.08
N ILE A 184 9.35 17.95 32.45
CA ILE A 184 9.90 19.28 32.74
C ILE A 184 9.32 20.29 31.74
N GLU A 185 8.44 21.16 32.21
CA GLU A 185 7.83 22.23 31.42
C GLU A 185 8.47 23.58 31.78
N ASN A 186 8.89 24.36 30.77
CA ASN A 186 9.41 25.71 30.95
C ASN A 186 8.64 26.68 30.06
N ASP A 187 7.72 27.43 30.66
CA ASP A 187 6.83 28.37 29.99
C ASP A 187 7.47 29.73 29.70
N ALA A 188 8.79 29.86 29.84
CA ALA A 188 9.48 31.09 29.50
C ALA A 188 9.25 31.45 28.02
N PRO A 189 8.77 32.67 27.70
CA PRO A 189 8.44 33.03 26.34
C PRO A 189 9.69 33.11 25.46
N VAL A 190 9.67 32.40 24.32
CA VAL A 190 10.78 32.43 23.37
C VAL A 190 10.77 33.75 22.59
N PRO A 191 11.90 34.49 22.52
CA PRO A 191 11.98 35.73 21.76
C PRO A 191 11.70 35.53 20.26
N LYS A 192 11.03 36.52 19.62
CA LYS A 192 10.57 36.43 18.20
C LYS A 192 11.67 36.20 17.16
N HIS A 193 12.89 36.64 17.45
CA HIS A 193 14.04 36.54 16.53
C HIS A 193 14.73 35.18 16.59
N VAL A 194 14.42 34.37 17.62
CA VAL A 194 14.96 33.02 17.75
C VAL A 194 14.28 32.14 16.70
N PRO A 195 15.03 31.32 15.94
CA PRO A 195 14.45 30.36 15.02
C PRO A 195 13.50 29.41 15.76
N ILE A 196 12.24 29.41 15.34
CA ILE A 196 11.20 28.51 15.83
C ILE A 196 10.59 27.84 14.60
N HIS A 197 10.45 26.52 14.65
CA HIS A 197 9.72 25.78 13.62
C HIS A 197 8.26 26.23 13.64
N ARG A 198 7.84 26.92 12.58
CA ARG A 198 6.45 27.31 12.38
C ARG A 198 5.80 26.27 11.47
N PRO A 199 4.55 25.85 11.76
CA PRO A 199 3.83 25.03 10.81
C PRO A 199 3.69 25.78 9.49
N GLY A 200 3.73 25.04 8.38
CA GLY A 200 3.39 25.59 7.07
C GLY A 200 1.94 26.11 7.05
N PRO A 201 1.57 26.91 6.04
CA PRO A 201 0.19 27.34 5.86
C PRO A 201 -0.73 26.11 5.73
N LEU A 202 -1.83 26.11 6.48
CA LEU A 202 -2.81 25.03 6.40
C LEU A 202 -3.53 25.05 5.03
N PRO A 203 -4.05 23.90 4.55
CA PRO A 203 -4.82 23.84 3.31
C PRO A 203 -6.00 24.82 3.32
N GLU A 204 -6.27 25.50 2.21
CA GLU A 204 -7.40 26.45 2.11
C GLU A 204 -8.76 25.83 2.46
N GLU A 205 -8.92 24.54 2.17
CA GLU A 205 -10.14 23.78 2.50
C GLU A 205 -10.44 23.82 3.99
N PHE A 206 -9.40 23.84 4.84
CA PHE A 206 -9.56 23.96 6.28
C PHE A 206 -10.23 25.30 6.68
N TYR A 207 -9.74 26.42 6.14
CA TYR A 207 -10.32 27.74 6.40
C TYR A 207 -11.78 27.83 5.92
N LYS A 208 -12.08 27.28 4.73
CA LYS A 208 -13.45 27.21 4.20
C LYS A 208 -14.38 26.42 5.11
N THR A 209 -13.92 25.30 5.68
CA THR A 209 -14.72 24.52 6.64
C THR A 209 -14.95 25.26 7.96
N MET A 210 -13.93 25.94 8.49
CA MET A 210 -14.03 26.76 9.71
C MET A 210 -15.02 27.92 9.52
N GLU A 211 -14.96 28.62 8.38
CA GLU A 211 -15.90 29.68 8.04
C GLU A 211 -17.33 29.14 7.85
N ALA A 212 -17.49 27.97 7.23
CA ALA A 212 -18.80 27.34 7.05
C ALA A 212 -19.43 26.87 8.38
N ILE A 213 -18.62 26.43 9.34
CA ILE A 213 -19.05 26.10 10.70
C ILE A 213 -19.40 27.38 11.47
N GLY A 214 -18.54 28.40 11.39
CA GLY A 214 -18.76 29.69 12.06
C GLY A 214 -19.95 30.48 11.52
N SER A 215 -20.32 30.28 10.25
CA SER A 215 -21.47 30.94 9.60
C SER A 215 -22.81 30.23 9.83
N LYS A 216 -22.82 29.01 10.38
CA LYS A 216 -24.05 28.34 10.81
C LYS A 216 -24.34 28.71 12.26
N GLU A 217 -25.10 29.78 12.46
CA GLU A 217 -25.78 30.02 13.74
C GLU A 217 -26.65 28.80 14.08
N GLY A 218 -26.41 28.19 15.24
CA GLY A 218 -27.19 27.05 15.73
C GLY A 218 -28.64 27.46 16.05
N PRO A 219 -29.60 26.51 16.02
CA PRO A 219 -30.97 26.80 16.44
C PRO A 219 -30.98 27.15 17.95
N SER A 220 -31.60 28.28 18.27
CA SER A 220 -31.84 28.79 19.63
C SER A 220 -32.46 27.72 20.52
N ILE A 221 -31.66 27.18 21.45
CA ILE A 221 -32.15 26.41 22.59
C ILE A 221 -32.71 27.42 23.59
N THR A 222 -34.04 27.56 23.59
CA THR A 222 -34.78 28.37 24.56
C THR A 222 -34.54 27.84 25.97
N ALA A 223 -33.99 28.68 26.85
CA ALA A 223 -33.88 28.43 28.28
C ALA A 223 -35.27 28.19 28.88
N GLY A 224 -35.55 26.95 29.28
CA GLY A 224 -36.74 26.55 30.01
C GLY A 224 -36.53 26.69 31.51
N ASP A 225 -37.17 27.70 32.08
CA ASP A 225 -37.32 27.96 33.52
C ASP A 225 -37.81 26.69 34.26
N SER A 226 -37.03 26.20 35.23
CA SER A 226 -37.46 25.15 36.16
C SER A 226 -37.71 25.77 37.53
N LYS A 227 -38.98 26.12 37.75
CA LYS A 227 -39.52 26.62 39.01
C LYS A 227 -39.59 25.50 40.03
N SER A 228 -38.84 25.65 41.12
CA SER A 228 -38.94 24.82 42.33
C SER A 228 -40.36 24.84 42.90
N LYS A 229 -40.89 23.68 43.26
CA LYS A 229 -42.00 23.55 44.22
C LYS A 229 -41.71 22.41 45.19
N GLU A 230 -41.69 22.82 46.46
CA GLU A 230 -42.17 22.13 47.68
C GLU A 230 -42.94 20.83 47.48
#